data_AF-A0A415MCI0-F1
#
_entry.id   AF-A0A415MCI0-F1
#
_cell.length_a   1.000
_cell.length_b   1.000
_cell.length_c   1.000
_cell.angle_alpha   90.00
_cell.angle_beta   90.00
_cell.angle_gamma   90.00
#
_symmetry.space_group_name_H-M   'P 1'
#
loop_
_entity.id
_entity.type
_entity.pdbx_description
1 polymer ?
#
loop_
_entity_poly.entity_id
_entity_poly.type
_entity_poly.pdbx_seq_one_letter_code
_entity_poly.pdbx_strand_id
1 'polypeptide(L)'
;MIMKKSEKWKTIFKSKSLIYIVIAFAVAPVAINLGLVFTDIIYEKTGNTLTAKGLNNAEWLGFWKQYLAIAISFVGLCVAYVSSNTDRKHKLQEEQAQQYLEGVRQEENVLVDVTQGFNTSIVYKALLQQSKSANIYDGRMVLTNARANMDQMHIKFEILTELCDDFKKCENCRYLPCIDRKVMIELRDLFYDIERHYFNMLDIGESFLECLDKEQERIKLLETETKIQNNTEELIELYKNQGLTDNVYLSQQDLQSIKKQIKNLEKSKLRLEEMNKAISEIQKEIDYINKDARPKFIRYCKIYIDMKKEHARELRKTGNIQYNKMNEKL
;
A
#
# COMPACT_ATOMS: atom_id res chain seq x y z
N MET A 1 -1.62 10.70 36.35
CA MET A 1 -1.29 9.25 36.49
C MET A 1 -2.03 8.58 37.67
N ILE A 2 -3.20 9.07 38.13
CA ILE A 2 -3.90 8.54 39.32
C ILE A 2 -5.20 7.77 38.98
N MET A 3 -5.82 8.02 37.81
CA MET A 3 -7.05 7.32 37.39
C MET A 3 -6.87 5.86 36.92
N LYS A 4 -5.65 5.36 36.66
CA LYS A 4 -5.42 3.99 36.16
C LYS A 4 -5.47 2.90 37.24
N LYS A 5 -5.34 3.26 38.52
CA LYS A 5 -5.30 2.28 39.62
C LYS A 5 -6.69 1.73 39.95
N SER A 6 -7.74 2.55 39.92
CA SER A 6 -9.10 2.12 40.30
C SER A 6 -9.74 1.16 39.28
N GLU A 7 -9.44 1.31 37.98
CA GLU A 7 -9.92 0.38 36.93
C GLU A 7 -9.25 -0.99 37.00
N LYS A 8 -7.95 -1.06 37.35
CA LYS A 8 -7.23 -2.33 37.58
C LYS A 8 -7.85 -3.13 38.73
N TRP A 9 -8.25 -2.47 39.83
CA TRP A 9 -8.91 -3.16 40.96
C TRP A 9 -10.30 -3.67 40.60
N LYS A 10 -11.10 -2.90 39.84
CA LYS A 10 -12.42 -3.33 39.36
C LYS A 10 -12.37 -4.50 38.39
N THR A 11 -11.28 -4.67 37.63
CA THR A 11 -11.11 -5.79 36.68
C THR A 11 -10.63 -7.06 37.37
N ILE A 12 -9.76 -6.96 38.38
CA ILE A 12 -9.29 -8.11 39.19
C ILE A 12 -10.46 -8.81 39.90
N PHE A 13 -11.38 -8.04 40.51
CA PHE A 13 -12.58 -8.59 41.16
C PHE A 13 -13.68 -9.05 40.20
N LYS A 14 -13.52 -8.86 38.88
CA LYS A 14 -14.50 -9.27 37.87
C LYS A 14 -14.32 -10.72 37.41
N SER A 15 -13.21 -11.37 37.76
CA SER A 15 -13.02 -12.79 37.41
C SER A 15 -13.94 -13.63 38.29
N LYS A 16 -14.92 -14.31 37.68
CA LYS A 16 -15.84 -15.21 38.38
C LYS A 16 -15.10 -16.21 39.27
N SER A 17 -13.91 -16.66 38.85
CA SER A 17 -13.05 -17.56 39.59
C SER A 17 -12.52 -17.00 40.92
N LEU A 18 -12.09 -15.74 40.99
CA LEU A 18 -11.62 -15.14 42.25
C LEU A 18 -12.76 -15.00 43.26
N ILE A 19 -13.97 -14.66 42.78
CA ILE A 19 -15.17 -14.59 43.62
C ILE A 19 -15.48 -15.97 44.21
N TYR A 20 -15.45 -17.03 43.40
CA TYR A 20 -15.69 -18.39 43.90
C TYR A 20 -14.62 -18.86 44.90
N ILE A 21 -13.36 -18.50 44.70
CA ILE A 21 -12.28 -18.81 45.65
C ILE A 21 -12.52 -18.09 46.99
N VAL A 22 -12.86 -16.79 46.96
CA VAL A 22 -13.15 -16.02 48.18
C VAL A 22 -14.38 -16.58 48.90
N ILE A 23 -15.44 -16.95 48.17
CA ILE A 23 -16.63 -17.60 48.74
C ILE A 23 -16.27 -18.96 49.35
N ALA A 24 -15.47 -19.78 48.68
CA ALA A 24 -15.05 -21.09 49.21
C ALA A 24 -14.27 -20.96 50.53
N PHE A 25 -13.36 -19.99 50.64
CA PHE A 25 -12.62 -19.71 51.88
C PHE A 25 -13.50 -19.14 53.00
N ALA A 26 -14.63 -18.50 52.68
CA ALA A 26 -15.62 -18.03 53.65
C ALA A 26 -16.63 -19.11 54.06
N VAL A 27 -16.95 -20.05 53.17
CA VAL A 27 -17.91 -21.14 53.39
C VAL A 27 -17.28 -22.34 54.07
N ALA A 28 -16.04 -22.71 53.72
CA ALA A 28 -15.33 -23.84 54.31
C ALA A 28 -15.28 -23.81 55.85
N PRO A 29 -15.07 -22.64 56.51
CA PRO A 29 -15.06 -22.59 57.96
C PRO A 29 -16.45 -22.76 58.60
N VAL A 30 -17.50 -22.26 57.94
CA VAL A 30 -18.89 -22.48 58.38
C VAL A 30 -19.25 -23.97 58.27
N ALA A 31 -18.80 -24.62 57.18
CA ALA A 31 -19.00 -26.06 56.99
C ALA A 31 -18.23 -26.91 58.02
N ILE A 32 -17.00 -26.53 58.37
CA ILE A 32 -16.21 -27.17 59.45
C ILE A 32 -16.95 -27.05 60.79
N ASN A 33 -17.47 -25.85 61.12
CA ASN A 33 -18.24 -25.64 62.34
C ASN A 33 -19.53 -26.47 62.39
N LEU A 34 -20.27 -26.52 61.27
CA LEU A 34 -21.47 -27.36 61.17
C LEU A 34 -21.16 -28.85 61.30
N GLY A 35 -20.05 -29.31 60.70
CA GLY A 35 -19.57 -30.68 60.85
C GLY A 35 -19.23 -31.03 62.29
N LEU A 36 -18.55 -30.12 63.00
CA LEU A 36 -18.22 -30.28 64.42
C LEU A 36 -19.47 -30.34 65.33
N VAL A 37 -20.50 -29.54 65.03
CA VAL A 37 -21.79 -29.62 65.74
C VAL A 37 -22.48 -30.96 65.47
N PHE A 38 -22.41 -31.46 64.23
CA PHE A 38 -23.01 -32.75 63.88
C PHE A 38 -22.28 -33.93 64.55
N THR A 39 -20.95 -33.87 64.64
CA THR A 39 -20.16 -34.87 65.38
C THR A 39 -20.47 -34.84 66.87
N ASP A 40 -20.73 -33.67 67.47
CA ASP A 40 -21.14 -33.57 68.87
C ASP A 40 -22.52 -34.21 69.12
N ILE A 41 -23.47 -34.04 68.19
CA ILE A 41 -24.81 -34.68 68.25
C ILE A 41 -24.69 -36.21 68.12
N ILE A 42 -23.81 -36.70 67.25
CA ILE A 42 -23.55 -38.15 67.10
C ILE A 42 -22.84 -38.68 68.35
N TYR A 43 -21.86 -37.95 68.87
CA TYR A 43 -21.11 -38.33 70.06
C TYR A 43 -22.01 -38.55 71.27
N GLU A 44 -22.96 -37.64 71.52
CA GLU A 44 -23.96 -37.79 72.60
C GLU A 44 -24.81 -39.07 72.45
N LYS A 45 -24.90 -39.64 71.24
CA LYS A 45 -25.63 -40.89 70.97
C LYS A 45 -24.75 -42.14 70.93
N THR A 46 -23.48 -42.07 70.53
CA THR A 46 -22.67 -43.26 70.20
C THR A 46 -21.30 -43.34 70.88
N GLY A 47 -20.83 -42.30 71.57
CA GLY A 47 -19.64 -42.35 72.43
C GLY A 47 -18.26 -42.51 71.76
N ASN A 48 -18.15 -42.55 70.43
CA ASN A 48 -16.85 -42.68 69.73
C ASN A 48 -16.50 -41.46 68.85
N THR A 49 -15.29 -40.93 69.08
CA THR A 49 -14.47 -39.96 68.31
C THR A 49 -14.75 -38.44 68.38
N LEU A 50 -13.64 -37.68 68.20
CA LEU A 50 -13.38 -36.22 68.17
C LEU A 50 -14.59 -35.27 68.31
N THR A 51 -14.69 -34.63 69.48
CA THR A 51 -15.74 -33.65 69.83
C THR A 51 -15.25 -32.20 69.75
N ALA A 52 -16.14 -31.25 69.40
CA ALA A 52 -15.86 -29.81 69.50
C ALA A 52 -15.70 -29.37 70.97
N LYS A 53 -16.38 -30.05 71.90
CA LYS A 53 -16.20 -29.89 73.37
C LYS A 53 -14.76 -30.17 73.86
N GLY A 54 -13.92 -30.84 73.05
CA GLY A 54 -12.54 -31.21 73.40
C GLY A 54 -11.48 -30.19 72.98
N LEU A 55 -11.83 -29.19 72.18
CA LEU A 55 -10.93 -28.11 71.80
C LEU A 55 -11.05 -26.96 72.81
N ASN A 56 -9.96 -26.66 73.52
CA ASN A 56 -9.93 -25.47 74.37
C ASN A 56 -10.01 -24.21 73.48
N ASN A 57 -10.71 -23.16 73.94
CA ASN A 57 -10.87 -21.88 73.22
C ASN A 57 -9.52 -21.32 72.71
N ALA A 58 -8.42 -21.58 73.42
CA ALA A 58 -7.07 -21.17 73.02
C ALA A 58 -6.54 -21.90 71.78
N GLU A 59 -6.75 -23.22 71.66
CA GLU A 59 -6.33 -24.02 70.51
C GLU A 59 -7.17 -23.68 69.28
N TRP A 60 -8.46 -23.42 69.50
CA TRP A 60 -9.38 -22.97 68.47
C TRP A 60 -9.00 -21.60 67.91
N LEU A 61 -8.73 -20.62 68.78
CA LEU A 61 -8.24 -19.30 68.36
C LEU A 61 -6.90 -19.40 67.60
N GLY A 62 -6.02 -20.32 68.01
CA GLY A 62 -4.76 -20.62 67.34
C GLY A 62 -4.95 -21.15 65.92
N PHE A 63 -5.87 -22.10 65.73
CA PHE A 63 -6.26 -22.61 64.42
C PHE A 63 -6.77 -21.49 63.50
N TRP A 64 -7.68 -20.63 63.98
CA TRP A 64 -8.21 -19.52 63.19
C TRP A 64 -7.16 -18.49 62.80
N LYS A 65 -6.22 -18.19 63.71
CA LYS A 65 -5.09 -17.30 63.41
C LYS A 65 -4.24 -17.85 62.26
N GLN A 66 -3.96 -19.16 62.26
CA GLN A 66 -3.20 -19.82 61.20
C GLN A 66 -4.01 -19.92 59.90
N TYR A 67 -5.28 -20.32 59.97
CA TYR A 67 -6.18 -20.40 58.82
C TYR A 67 -6.32 -19.05 58.11
N LEU A 68 -6.55 -17.97 58.86
CA LEU A 68 -6.67 -16.62 58.30
C LEU A 68 -5.36 -16.16 57.64
N ALA A 69 -4.20 -16.46 58.25
CA ALA A 69 -2.90 -16.14 57.67
C ALA A 69 -2.65 -16.88 56.35
N ILE A 70 -3.01 -18.17 56.28
CA ILE A 70 -2.90 -18.98 55.07
C ILE A 70 -3.87 -18.47 53.99
N ALA A 71 -5.12 -18.17 54.34
CA ALA A 71 -6.12 -17.65 53.41
C ALA A 71 -5.71 -16.30 52.80
N ILE A 72 -5.21 -15.36 53.62
CA ILE A 72 -4.72 -14.06 53.14
C ILE A 72 -3.53 -14.26 52.18
N SER A 73 -2.59 -15.13 52.53
CA SER A 73 -1.41 -15.41 51.69
C SER A 73 -1.80 -16.04 50.35
N PHE A 74 -2.74 -16.99 50.36
CA PHE A 74 -3.24 -17.65 49.15
C PHE A 74 -4.01 -16.69 48.23
N VAL A 75 -4.86 -15.82 48.80
CA VAL A 75 -5.55 -14.77 48.03
C VAL A 75 -4.53 -13.80 47.44
N GLY A 76 -3.50 -13.41 48.20
CA GLY A 76 -2.40 -12.59 47.71
C GLY A 76 -1.69 -13.20 46.50
N LEU A 77 -1.39 -14.51 46.55
CA LEU A 77 -0.79 -15.25 45.44
C LEU A 77 -1.73 -15.31 44.22
N CYS A 78 -3.03 -15.57 44.43
CA CYS A 78 -4.02 -15.61 43.36
C CYS A 78 -4.17 -14.25 42.66
N VAL A 79 -4.23 -13.15 43.44
CA VAL A 79 -4.30 -11.79 42.91
C VAL A 79 -3.03 -11.45 42.14
N ALA A 80 -1.86 -11.80 42.67
CA ALA A 80 -0.58 -11.60 41.98
C ALA A 80 -0.51 -12.39 40.67
N TYR A 81 -0.98 -13.64 40.65
CA TYR A 81 -1.04 -14.47 39.45
C TYR A 81 -1.99 -13.88 38.39
N VAL A 82 -3.21 -13.49 38.76
CA VAL A 82 -4.19 -12.89 37.83
C VAL A 82 -3.69 -11.55 37.30
N SER A 83 -3.10 -10.71 38.15
CA SER A 83 -2.48 -9.44 37.73
C SER A 83 -1.34 -9.69 36.75
N SER A 84 -0.43 -10.62 37.07
CA SER A 84 0.71 -10.97 36.22
C SER A 84 0.27 -11.51 34.86
N ASN A 85 -0.74 -12.38 34.83
CA ASN A 85 -1.27 -12.93 33.58
C ASN A 85 -1.94 -11.85 32.71
N THR A 86 -2.65 -10.91 33.33
CA THR A 86 -3.27 -9.77 32.63
C THR A 86 -2.21 -8.83 32.06
N ASP A 87 -1.16 -8.53 32.82
CA ASP A 87 -0.05 -7.69 32.35
C ASP A 87 0.74 -8.39 31.22
N ARG A 88 0.95 -9.72 31.29
CA ARG A 88 1.54 -10.52 30.20
C ARG A 88 0.71 -10.46 28.92
N LYS A 89 -0.62 -10.61 29.04
CA LYS A 89 -1.54 -10.53 27.90
C LYS A 89 -1.50 -9.15 27.25
N HIS A 90 -1.53 -8.08 28.04
CA HIS A 90 -1.44 -6.71 27.52
C HIS A 90 -0.10 -6.47 26.82
N LYS A 91 1.01 -6.98 27.39
CA LYS A 91 2.33 -6.87 26.77
C LYS A 91 2.38 -7.58 25.40
N LEU A 92 1.84 -8.79 25.32
CA LEU A 92 1.76 -9.55 24.06
C LEU A 92 0.93 -8.80 23.00
N GLN A 93 -0.23 -8.24 23.39
CA GLN A 93 -1.06 -7.44 22.48
C GLN A 93 -0.36 -6.18 21.99
N GLU A 94 0.44 -5.54 22.86
CA GLU A 94 1.24 -4.37 22.50
C GLU A 94 2.38 -4.71 21.53
N GLU A 95 3.08 -5.83 21.76
CA GLU A 95 4.11 -6.35 20.84
C GLU A 95 3.52 -6.70 19.47
N GLN A 96 2.39 -7.40 19.43
CA GLN A 96 1.67 -7.73 18.18
C GLN A 96 1.22 -6.48 17.43
N ALA A 97 0.65 -5.50 18.13
CA ALA A 97 0.22 -4.24 17.52
C ALA A 97 1.41 -3.43 16.96
N GLN A 98 2.56 -3.45 17.65
CA GLN A 98 3.78 -2.79 17.17
C GLN A 98 4.34 -3.47 15.91
N GLN A 99 4.43 -4.80 15.91
CA GLN A 99 4.87 -5.56 14.75
C GLN A 99 3.97 -5.31 13.54
N TYR A 100 2.65 -5.31 13.75
CA TYR A 100 1.67 -4.97 12.72
C TYR A 100 1.88 -3.55 12.19
N LEU A 101 2.01 -2.56 13.07
CA LEU A 101 2.19 -1.16 12.68
C LEU A 101 3.48 -0.93 11.87
N GLU A 102 4.55 -1.67 12.17
CA GLU A 102 5.79 -1.60 11.40
C GLU A 102 5.60 -2.14 9.97
N GLY A 103 4.83 -3.23 9.81
CA GLY A 103 4.40 -3.68 8.48
C GLY A 103 3.61 -2.61 7.74
N VAL A 104 2.65 -1.96 8.41
CA VAL A 104 1.85 -0.87 7.82
C VAL A 104 2.71 0.31 7.38
N ARG A 105 3.79 0.64 8.09
CA ARG A 105 4.74 1.68 7.67
C ARG A 105 5.52 1.29 6.42
N GLN A 106 5.89 0.02 6.30
CA GLN A 106 6.55 -0.48 5.09
C GLN A 106 5.59 -0.38 3.89
N GLU A 107 4.34 -0.79 4.07
CA GLU A 107 3.29 -0.63 3.05
C GLU A 107 3.07 0.86 2.69
N GLU A 108 3.04 1.76 3.67
CA GLU A 108 2.91 3.21 3.47
C GLU A 108 4.06 3.76 2.62
N ASN A 109 5.30 3.37 2.92
CA ASN A 109 6.47 3.77 2.14
C ASN A 109 6.40 3.28 0.70
N VAL A 110 5.97 2.03 0.48
CA VAL A 110 5.77 1.48 -0.87
C VAL A 110 4.71 2.27 -1.64
N LEU A 111 3.56 2.57 -1.03
CA LEU A 111 2.50 3.35 -1.68
C LEU A 111 2.93 4.80 -1.99
N VAL A 112 3.76 5.40 -1.13
CA VAL A 112 4.35 6.72 -1.39
C VAL A 112 5.28 6.65 -2.60
N ASP A 113 6.18 5.66 -2.66
CA ASP A 113 7.09 5.45 -3.79
C ASP A 113 6.32 5.26 -5.10
N VAL A 114 5.31 4.38 -5.10
CA VAL A 114 4.45 4.11 -6.27
C VAL A 114 3.76 5.40 -6.73
N THR A 115 3.20 6.17 -5.80
CA THR A 115 2.54 7.45 -6.11
C THR A 115 3.50 8.47 -6.75
N GLN A 116 4.77 8.47 -6.33
CA GLN A 116 5.81 9.35 -6.87
C GLN A 116 6.32 8.87 -8.24
N GLY A 117 6.27 7.56 -8.50
CA GLY A 117 6.71 6.96 -9.75
C GLY A 117 5.90 7.37 -10.99
N PHE A 118 4.65 7.82 -10.82
CA PHE A 118 3.81 8.36 -11.90
C PHE A 118 4.26 9.75 -12.38
N ASN A 119 5.48 9.85 -12.92
CA ASN A 119 6.08 11.10 -13.36
C ASN A 119 5.74 11.40 -14.82
N THR A 120 4.57 11.98 -15.05
CA THR A 120 4.09 12.39 -16.38
C THR A 120 4.76 13.67 -16.89
N SER A 121 5.19 14.55 -15.98
CA SER A 121 5.73 15.88 -16.32
C SER A 121 7.09 15.79 -17.02
N ILE A 122 7.99 14.93 -16.55
CA ILE A 122 9.32 14.75 -17.17
C ILE A 122 9.18 14.19 -18.59
N VAL A 123 8.34 13.17 -18.76
CA VAL A 123 8.08 12.56 -20.08
C VAL A 123 7.54 13.60 -21.06
N TYR A 124 6.52 14.35 -20.65
CA TYR A 124 5.91 15.37 -21.51
C TYR A 124 6.89 16.47 -21.92
N LYS A 125 7.66 16.98 -20.97
CA LYS A 125 8.67 18.03 -21.23
C LYS A 125 9.75 17.53 -22.19
N ALA A 126 10.20 16.28 -22.03
CA ALA A 126 11.18 15.68 -22.94
C ALA A 126 10.61 15.58 -24.35
N LEU A 127 9.38 15.06 -24.53
CA LEU A 127 8.74 14.97 -25.84
C LEU A 127 8.53 16.34 -26.50
N LEU A 128 8.10 17.34 -25.74
CA LEU A 128 7.95 18.71 -26.24
C LEU A 128 9.29 19.35 -26.63
N GLN A 129 10.34 19.14 -25.86
CA GLN A 129 11.67 19.65 -26.19
C GLN A 129 12.18 19.02 -27.49
N GLN A 130 11.93 17.72 -27.69
CA GLN A 130 12.33 17.00 -28.89
C GLN A 130 11.59 17.41 -30.15
N SER A 131 10.34 17.87 -30.03
CA SER A 131 9.64 18.48 -31.16
C SER A 131 10.35 19.73 -31.71
N LYS A 132 11.25 20.35 -30.92
CA LYS A 132 11.96 21.59 -31.24
C LYS A 132 13.47 21.40 -31.46
N SER A 133 14.03 20.26 -31.10
CA SER A 133 15.48 19.98 -31.18
C SER A 133 15.80 18.86 -32.15
N ALA A 134 17.00 18.92 -32.76
CA ALA A 134 17.47 17.92 -33.71
C ALA A 134 17.99 16.61 -33.06
N ASN A 135 17.93 16.44 -31.73
CA ASN A 135 18.55 15.32 -31.02
C ASN A 135 17.55 14.43 -30.27
N ILE A 136 16.95 13.48 -30.97
CA ILE A 136 15.91 12.55 -30.47
C ILE A 136 16.42 11.62 -29.35
N TYR A 137 17.74 11.45 -29.22
CA TYR A 137 18.36 10.52 -28.26
C TYR A 137 17.91 10.77 -26.81
N ASP A 138 17.86 12.03 -26.39
CA ASP A 138 17.48 12.37 -25.01
C ASP A 138 16.01 12.03 -24.74
N GLY A 139 15.14 12.16 -25.75
CA GLY A 139 13.74 11.75 -25.65
C GLY A 139 13.57 10.25 -25.49
N ARG A 140 14.27 9.45 -26.31
CA ARG A 140 14.24 7.98 -26.21
C ARG A 140 14.76 7.51 -24.86
N MET A 141 15.85 8.09 -24.38
CA MET A 141 16.41 7.76 -23.07
C MET A 141 15.44 8.08 -21.92
N VAL A 142 14.72 9.20 -21.98
CA VAL A 142 13.68 9.53 -20.99
C VAL A 142 12.53 8.52 -21.02
N LEU A 143 12.05 8.11 -22.19
CA LEU A 143 10.99 7.09 -22.29
C LEU A 143 11.43 5.74 -21.75
N THR A 144 12.65 5.29 -22.08
CA THR A 144 13.22 4.04 -21.56
C THR A 144 13.34 4.08 -20.04
N ASN A 145 13.84 5.18 -19.48
CA ASN A 145 13.95 5.35 -18.03
C ASN A 145 12.58 5.40 -17.36
N ALA A 146 11.59 6.05 -17.98
CA ALA A 146 10.22 6.11 -17.48
C ALA A 146 9.56 4.72 -17.47
N ARG A 147 9.77 3.92 -18.52
CA ARG A 147 9.28 2.54 -18.63
C ARG A 147 9.90 1.66 -17.53
N ALA A 148 11.22 1.68 -17.40
CA ALA A 148 11.93 0.92 -16.37
C ALA A 148 11.52 1.34 -14.94
N ASN A 149 11.28 2.63 -14.71
CA ASN A 149 10.78 3.12 -13.42
C ASN A 149 9.36 2.61 -13.14
N MET A 150 8.48 2.59 -14.15
CA MET A 150 7.12 2.08 -13.99
C MET A 150 7.13 0.57 -13.70
N ASP A 151 7.97 -0.20 -14.38
CA ASP A 151 8.16 -1.64 -14.08
C ASP A 151 8.62 -1.86 -12.64
N GLN A 152 9.51 -1.00 -12.12
CA GLN A 152 9.90 -1.05 -10.71
C GLN A 152 8.74 -0.70 -9.76
N MET A 153 7.89 0.26 -10.11
CA MET A 153 6.71 0.59 -9.31
C MET A 153 5.68 -0.55 -9.31
N HIS A 154 5.49 -1.21 -10.45
CA HIS A 154 4.67 -2.40 -10.57
C HIS A 154 5.15 -3.49 -9.61
N ILE A 155 6.44 -3.85 -9.67
CA ILE A 155 7.03 -4.85 -8.78
C ILE A 155 6.85 -4.45 -7.30
N LYS A 156 7.09 -3.18 -6.97
CA LYS A 156 6.89 -2.68 -5.60
C LYS A 156 5.44 -2.82 -5.15
N PHE A 157 4.48 -2.53 -6.03
CA PHE A 157 3.05 -2.67 -5.74
C PHE A 157 2.64 -4.14 -5.57
N GLU A 158 3.13 -5.04 -6.43
CA GLU A 158 2.88 -6.48 -6.37
C GLU A 158 3.39 -7.14 -5.08
N ILE A 159 4.46 -6.60 -4.47
CA ILE A 159 4.93 -7.06 -3.15
C ILE A 159 3.86 -6.86 -2.06
N LEU A 160 2.93 -5.91 -2.26
CA LEU A 160 1.75 -5.75 -1.41
C LEU A 160 0.73 -6.85 -1.73
N THR A 161 1.08 -8.10 -1.42
CA THR A 161 0.28 -9.31 -1.71
C THR A 161 -1.17 -9.21 -1.22
N GLU A 162 -1.45 -8.49 -0.13
CA GLU A 162 -2.82 -8.24 0.33
C GLU A 162 -3.67 -7.39 -0.64
N LEU A 163 -3.03 -6.60 -1.50
CA LEU A 163 -3.69 -5.84 -2.56
C LEU A 163 -3.76 -6.63 -3.87
N CYS A 164 -2.75 -7.44 -4.20
CA CYS A 164 -2.59 -8.00 -5.55
C CYS A 164 -3.06 -9.47 -5.67
N ASP A 165 -2.81 -10.32 -4.68
CA ASP A 165 -3.29 -11.70 -4.69
C ASP A 165 -4.80 -11.72 -4.41
N ASP A 166 -5.54 -12.61 -5.09
CA ASP A 166 -6.96 -12.89 -4.85
C ASP A 166 -7.26 -12.92 -3.35
N PHE A 167 -7.76 -11.79 -2.83
CA PHE A 167 -7.82 -11.49 -1.42
C PHE A 167 -8.33 -12.70 -0.64
N LYS A 168 -7.42 -13.40 0.06
CA LYS A 168 -7.82 -14.53 0.91
C LYS A 168 -8.77 -13.95 1.94
N LYS A 169 -10.04 -14.37 1.88
CA LYS A 169 -11.12 -13.98 2.80
C LYS A 169 -10.54 -13.68 4.18
N CYS A 170 -10.80 -12.49 4.72
CA CYS A 170 -10.39 -12.16 6.08
C CYS A 170 -10.84 -13.30 7.02
N GLU A 171 -9.89 -14.08 7.53
CA GLU A 171 -10.18 -15.36 8.21
C GLU A 171 -11.10 -15.20 9.43
N ASN A 172 -11.12 -14.01 10.03
CA ASN A 172 -11.91 -13.65 11.21
C ASN A 172 -13.02 -12.63 10.93
N CYS A 173 -13.30 -12.30 9.65
CA CYS A 173 -14.31 -11.32 9.32
C CYS A 173 -15.71 -11.93 9.27
N ARG A 174 -16.65 -11.33 10.01
CA ARG A 174 -18.06 -11.72 9.97
C ARG A 174 -18.80 -11.22 8.73
N TYR A 175 -18.19 -10.34 7.94
CA TYR A 175 -18.84 -9.61 6.85
C TYR A 175 -18.23 -9.94 5.50
N LEU A 176 -19.08 -10.29 4.53
CA LEU A 176 -18.67 -10.53 3.15
C LEU A 176 -19.64 -9.78 2.21
N PRO A 177 -19.22 -8.69 1.54
CA PRO A 177 -17.94 -7.98 1.65
C PRO A 177 -17.83 -7.08 2.91
N CYS A 178 -16.61 -6.91 3.43
CA CYS A 178 -16.27 -5.89 4.43
C CYS A 178 -15.74 -4.60 3.77
N ILE A 179 -15.70 -3.51 4.52
CA ILE A 179 -15.22 -2.21 4.04
C ILE A 179 -13.77 -2.30 3.53
N ASP A 180 -12.91 -3.01 4.26
CA ASP A 180 -11.51 -3.19 3.94
C ASP A 180 -11.30 -3.75 2.53
N ARG A 181 -12.08 -4.79 2.19
CA ARG A 181 -12.03 -5.41 0.87
C ARG A 181 -12.39 -4.43 -0.23
N LYS A 182 -13.38 -3.55 -0.01
CA LYS A 182 -13.73 -2.50 -0.99
C LYS A 182 -12.55 -1.56 -1.19
N VAL A 183 -11.96 -1.05 -0.10
CA VAL A 183 -10.82 -0.12 -0.15
C VAL A 183 -9.63 -0.74 -0.89
N MET A 184 -9.32 -2.00 -0.61
CA MET A 184 -8.21 -2.72 -1.24
C MET A 184 -8.44 -2.94 -2.74
N ILE A 185 -9.64 -3.38 -3.14
CA ILE A 185 -10.00 -3.56 -4.56
C ILE A 185 -9.94 -2.23 -5.30
N GLU A 186 -10.53 -1.17 -4.75
CA GLU A 186 -10.54 0.15 -5.38
C GLU A 186 -9.12 0.72 -5.51
N LEU A 187 -8.27 0.54 -4.50
CA LEU A 187 -6.87 0.95 -4.55
C LEU A 187 -6.10 0.22 -5.65
N ARG A 188 -6.27 -1.10 -5.73
CA ARG A 188 -5.65 -1.97 -6.74
C ARG A 188 -6.12 -1.60 -8.15
N ASP A 189 -7.43 -1.49 -8.35
CA ASP A 189 -8.00 -1.22 -9.67
C ASP A 189 -7.57 0.17 -10.17
N LEU A 190 -7.48 1.17 -9.27
CA LEU A 190 -6.93 2.48 -9.60
C LEU A 190 -5.44 2.44 -9.96
N PHE A 191 -4.64 1.58 -9.30
CA PHE A 191 -3.23 1.41 -9.66
C PHE A 191 -3.08 0.93 -11.10
N TYR A 192 -3.73 -0.19 -11.45
CA TYR A 192 -3.64 -0.76 -12.80
C TYR A 192 -4.24 0.14 -13.87
N ASP A 193 -5.28 0.91 -13.53
CA ASP A 193 -5.84 1.91 -14.43
C ASP A 193 -4.83 3.03 -14.74
N ILE A 194 -4.18 3.60 -13.70
CA ILE A 194 -3.13 4.62 -13.90
C ILE A 194 -1.96 4.03 -14.69
N GLU A 195 -1.51 2.83 -14.34
CA GLU A 195 -0.42 2.13 -15.03
C GLU A 195 -0.70 1.97 -16.52
N ARG A 196 -1.91 1.50 -16.86
CA ARG A 196 -2.34 1.35 -18.26
C ARG A 196 -2.29 2.68 -19.02
N HIS A 197 -2.84 3.74 -18.43
CA HIS A 197 -2.81 5.07 -19.04
C HIS A 197 -1.36 5.61 -19.15
N TYR A 198 -0.50 5.30 -18.19
CA TYR A 198 0.92 5.67 -18.23
C TYR A 198 1.65 4.96 -19.38
N PHE A 199 1.45 3.65 -19.56
CA PHE A 199 2.03 2.92 -20.70
C PHE A 199 1.49 3.40 -22.05
N ASN A 200 0.19 3.67 -22.16
CA ASN A 200 -0.38 4.27 -23.38
C ASN A 200 0.32 5.58 -23.74
N MET A 201 0.55 6.46 -22.75
CA MET A 201 1.28 7.71 -22.95
C MET A 201 2.71 7.46 -23.46
N LEU A 202 3.41 6.46 -22.92
CA LEU A 202 4.77 6.09 -23.36
C LEU A 202 4.78 5.56 -24.79
N ASP A 203 3.82 4.70 -25.16
CA ASP A 203 3.74 4.09 -26.49
C ASP A 203 3.41 5.13 -27.57
N ILE A 204 2.53 6.09 -27.25
CA ILE A 204 2.28 7.26 -28.12
C ILE A 204 3.56 8.11 -28.24
N GLY A 205 4.26 8.33 -27.13
CA GLY A 205 5.54 9.03 -27.12
C GLY A 205 6.61 8.37 -27.99
N GLU A 206 6.72 7.04 -27.93
CA GLU A 206 7.67 6.25 -28.72
C GLU A 206 7.35 6.34 -30.22
N SER A 207 6.07 6.18 -30.57
CA SER A 207 5.57 6.35 -31.94
C SER A 207 5.86 7.75 -32.47
N PHE A 208 5.65 8.78 -31.63
CA PHE A 208 5.96 10.17 -31.98
C PHE A 208 7.45 10.39 -32.25
N LEU A 209 8.33 9.85 -31.41
CA LEU A 209 9.78 9.96 -31.62
C LEU A 209 10.23 9.23 -32.89
N GLU A 210 9.65 8.09 -33.23
CA GLU A 210 9.94 7.38 -34.48
C GLU A 210 9.52 8.20 -35.71
N CYS A 211 8.37 8.87 -35.66
CA CYS A 211 7.94 9.80 -36.71
C CYS A 211 8.91 10.98 -36.84
N LEU A 212 9.36 11.58 -35.72
CA LEU A 212 10.34 12.67 -35.74
C LEU A 212 11.67 12.25 -36.37
N ASP A 213 12.13 11.03 -36.12
CA ASP A 213 13.39 10.49 -36.63
C ASP A 213 13.37 10.43 -38.17
N LYS A 214 12.29 9.85 -38.70
CA LYS A 214 12.05 9.78 -40.15
C LYS A 214 11.96 11.16 -40.80
N GLU A 215 11.38 12.15 -40.10
CA GLU A 215 11.36 13.52 -40.61
C GLU A 215 12.73 14.19 -40.60
N GLN A 216 13.53 13.97 -39.56
CA GLN A 216 14.89 14.51 -39.52
C GLN A 216 15.76 13.93 -40.63
N GLU A 217 15.67 12.63 -40.90
CA GLU A 217 16.34 12.00 -42.05
C GLU A 217 15.86 12.61 -43.37
N ARG A 218 14.55 12.82 -43.51
CA ARG A 218 13.99 13.44 -44.72
C ARG A 218 14.45 14.88 -44.92
N ILE A 219 14.54 15.68 -43.85
CA ILE A 219 15.06 17.04 -43.92
C ILE A 219 16.52 17.04 -44.38
N LYS A 220 17.37 16.14 -43.86
CA LYS A 220 18.77 16.00 -44.30
C LYS A 220 18.88 15.60 -45.78
N LEU A 221 18.02 14.69 -46.23
CA LEU A 221 17.94 14.30 -47.64
C LEU A 221 17.53 15.50 -48.51
N LEU A 222 16.50 16.24 -48.10
CA LEU A 222 16.01 17.42 -48.82
C LEU A 222 17.07 18.53 -48.90
N GLU A 223 17.83 18.78 -47.83
CA GLU A 223 18.97 19.71 -47.84
C GLU A 223 20.07 19.25 -48.82
N THR A 224 20.33 17.96 -48.88
CA THR A 224 21.34 17.37 -49.79
C THR A 224 20.88 17.50 -51.24
N GLU A 225 19.65 17.10 -51.54
CA GLU A 225 19.06 17.22 -52.88
C GLU A 225 18.98 18.68 -53.34
N THR A 226 18.67 19.62 -52.44
CA THR A 226 18.66 21.06 -52.75
C THR A 226 20.06 21.56 -53.10
N LYS A 227 21.10 21.11 -52.40
CA LYS A 227 22.50 21.44 -52.75
C LYS A 227 22.90 20.85 -54.10
N ILE A 228 22.52 19.60 -54.38
CA ILE A 228 22.78 18.95 -55.67
C ILE A 228 22.06 19.71 -56.79
N GLN A 229 20.81 20.14 -56.57
CA GLN A 229 20.07 20.98 -57.51
C GLN A 229 20.84 22.26 -57.83
N ASN A 230 21.27 23.01 -56.82
CA ASN A 230 22.01 24.27 -57.01
C ASN A 230 23.32 24.04 -57.77
N ASN A 231 24.11 23.04 -57.37
CA ASN A 231 25.37 22.70 -58.04
C ASN A 231 25.15 22.28 -59.50
N THR A 232 24.04 21.57 -59.79
CA THR A 232 23.68 21.15 -61.15
C THR A 232 23.25 22.35 -62.00
N GLU A 233 22.52 23.30 -61.40
CA GLU A 233 22.15 24.56 -62.07
C GLU A 233 23.38 25.39 -62.43
N GLU A 234 24.36 25.51 -61.52
CA GLU A 234 25.65 26.18 -61.78
C GLU A 234 26.47 25.45 -62.86
N LEU A 235 26.52 24.11 -62.82
CA LEU A 235 27.25 23.30 -63.80
C LEU A 235 26.68 23.46 -65.22
N ILE A 236 25.35 23.51 -65.35
CA ILE A 236 24.67 23.78 -66.62
C ILE A 236 25.08 25.14 -67.18
N GLU A 237 25.19 26.16 -66.33
CA GLU A 237 25.62 27.50 -66.74
C GLU A 237 27.07 27.51 -67.24
N LEU A 238 27.97 26.80 -66.55
CA LEU A 238 29.35 26.62 -66.99
C LEU A 238 29.45 25.91 -68.35
N TYR A 239 28.69 24.84 -68.57
CA TYR A 239 28.68 24.13 -69.85
C TYR A 239 28.12 24.99 -70.99
N LYS A 240 27.11 25.82 -70.73
CA LYS A 240 26.60 26.80 -71.71
C LYS A 240 27.68 27.80 -72.11
N ASN A 241 28.43 28.33 -71.13
CA ASN A 241 29.52 29.28 -71.38
C ASN A 241 30.69 28.66 -72.18
N GLN A 242 30.89 27.35 -72.08
CA GLN A 242 31.92 26.60 -72.81
C GLN A 242 31.45 26.03 -74.17
N GLY A 243 30.17 26.17 -74.52
CA GLY A 243 29.62 25.64 -75.77
C GLY A 243 29.40 24.13 -75.82
N LEU A 244 29.43 23.43 -74.67
CA LEU A 244 29.31 21.97 -74.57
C LEU A 244 27.85 21.53 -74.57
N THR A 245 27.23 21.47 -75.76
CA THR A 245 25.77 21.31 -75.92
C THR A 245 25.22 19.96 -75.43
N ASP A 246 25.95 18.86 -75.66
CA ASP A 246 25.52 17.52 -75.21
C ASP A 246 25.52 17.41 -73.67
N ASN A 247 26.50 18.00 -73.01
CA ASN A 247 26.60 18.02 -71.54
C ASN A 247 25.47 18.86 -70.92
N VAL A 248 25.09 19.97 -71.55
CA VAL A 248 23.92 20.76 -71.14
C VAL A 248 22.66 19.91 -71.19
N TYR A 249 22.42 19.18 -72.28
CA TYR A 249 21.22 18.35 -72.42
C TYR A 249 21.13 17.28 -71.32
N LEU A 250 22.22 16.56 -71.06
CA LEU A 250 22.28 15.52 -70.02
C LEU A 250 22.04 16.09 -68.62
N SER A 251 22.78 17.13 -68.23
CA SER A 251 22.61 17.75 -66.90
C SER A 251 21.23 18.36 -66.70
N GLN A 252 20.56 18.79 -67.77
CA GLN A 252 19.21 19.34 -67.72
C GLN A 252 18.15 18.24 -67.52
N GLN A 253 18.39 17.02 -68.00
CA GLN A 253 17.59 15.84 -67.68
C GLN A 253 17.77 15.44 -66.21
N ASP A 254 19.00 15.44 -65.70
CA ASP A 254 19.30 15.17 -64.29
C ASP A 254 18.61 16.18 -63.36
N LEU A 255 18.67 17.48 -63.71
CA LEU A 255 17.98 18.53 -62.96
C LEU A 255 16.46 18.31 -62.86
N GLN A 256 15.82 17.82 -63.93
CA GLN A 256 14.39 17.48 -63.88
C GLN A 256 14.11 16.31 -62.95
N SER A 257 14.99 15.30 -62.94
CA SER A 257 14.91 14.17 -62.03
C SER A 257 15.03 14.62 -60.56
N ILE A 258 16.04 15.44 -60.25
CA ILE A 258 16.28 16.01 -58.91
C ILE A 258 15.06 16.83 -58.45
N LYS A 259 14.54 17.72 -59.31
CA LYS A 259 13.33 18.53 -58.99
C LYS A 259 12.11 17.66 -58.69
N LYS A 260 11.95 16.52 -59.38
CA LYS A 260 10.88 15.56 -59.11
C LYS A 260 11.09 14.86 -57.76
N GLN A 261 12.32 14.49 -57.42
CA GLN A 261 12.66 13.89 -56.12
C GLN A 261 12.37 14.86 -54.97
N ILE A 262 12.82 16.13 -55.06
CA ILE A 262 12.53 17.18 -54.06
C ILE A 262 11.03 17.33 -53.86
N LYS A 263 10.24 17.46 -54.94
CA LYS A 263 8.78 17.60 -54.85
C LYS A 263 8.10 16.39 -54.17
N ASN A 264 8.63 15.19 -54.37
CA ASN A 264 8.12 13.99 -53.70
C ASN A 264 8.45 14.01 -52.20
N LEU A 265 9.69 14.40 -51.83
CA LEU A 265 10.10 14.55 -50.43
C LEU A 265 9.25 15.60 -49.71
N GLU A 266 9.00 16.76 -50.35
CA GLU A 266 8.15 17.82 -49.80
C GLU A 266 6.70 17.36 -49.56
N LYS A 267 6.12 16.57 -50.48
CA LYS A 267 4.78 16.01 -50.31
C LYS A 267 4.70 15.03 -49.14
N SER A 268 5.77 14.28 -48.90
CA SER A 268 5.82 13.29 -47.82
C SER A 268 6.06 13.90 -46.44
N LYS A 269 6.58 15.13 -46.36
CA LYS A 269 6.89 15.86 -45.13
C LYS A 269 5.72 15.80 -44.13
N LEU A 270 6.02 15.37 -42.90
CA LEU A 270 5.03 15.23 -41.84
C LEU A 270 4.29 16.54 -41.64
N ARG A 271 2.97 16.45 -41.53
CA ARG A 271 2.15 17.64 -41.35
C ARG A 271 2.20 18.06 -39.89
N LEU A 272 2.27 19.36 -39.66
CA LEU A 272 2.15 19.95 -38.32
C LEU A 272 0.89 19.46 -37.58
N GLU A 273 -0.17 19.15 -38.33
CA GLU A 273 -1.42 18.55 -37.84
C GLU A 273 -1.21 17.17 -37.19
N GLU A 274 -0.37 16.31 -37.78
CA GLU A 274 -0.09 14.96 -37.25
C GLU A 274 0.75 15.03 -35.97
N MET A 275 1.73 15.94 -35.93
CA MET A 275 2.50 16.22 -34.71
C MET A 275 1.62 16.76 -33.58
N ASN A 276 0.75 17.72 -33.89
CA ASN A 276 -0.16 18.31 -32.92
C ASN A 276 -1.18 17.27 -32.41
N LYS A 277 -1.60 16.33 -33.25
CA LYS A 277 -2.48 15.24 -32.86
C LYS A 277 -1.80 14.32 -31.84
N ALA A 278 -0.57 13.87 -32.08
CA ALA A 278 0.17 13.03 -31.16
C ALA A 278 0.40 13.72 -29.80
N ILE A 279 0.77 15.00 -29.81
CA ILE A 279 0.93 15.81 -28.58
C ILE A 279 -0.41 15.94 -27.83
N SER A 280 -1.51 16.13 -28.55
CA SER A 280 -2.85 16.21 -27.94
C SER A 280 -3.26 14.88 -27.29
N GLU A 281 -2.94 13.74 -27.90
CA GLU A 281 -3.20 12.42 -27.33
C GLU A 281 -2.39 12.18 -26.07
N ILE A 282 -1.09 12.50 -26.08
CA ILE A 282 -0.24 12.47 -24.88
C ILE A 282 -0.82 13.35 -23.77
N GLN A 283 -1.26 14.58 -24.10
CA GLN A 283 -1.84 15.49 -23.11
C GLN A 283 -3.13 14.96 -22.49
N LYS A 284 -3.95 14.21 -23.25
CA LYS A 284 -5.17 13.58 -22.71
C LYS A 284 -4.84 12.52 -21.66
N GLU A 285 -3.86 11.66 -21.93
CA GLU A 285 -3.40 10.65 -20.97
C GLU A 285 -2.85 11.31 -19.70
N ILE A 286 -2.03 12.35 -19.85
CA ILE A 286 -1.48 13.13 -18.73
C ILE A 286 -2.58 13.78 -17.89
N ASP A 287 -3.57 14.36 -18.55
CA ASP A 287 -4.68 15.03 -17.89
C ASP A 287 -5.53 14.04 -17.09
N TYR A 288 -5.82 12.87 -17.66
CA TYR A 288 -6.52 11.80 -16.96
C TYR A 288 -5.76 11.36 -15.70
N ILE A 289 -4.48 11.01 -15.86
CA ILE A 289 -3.62 10.55 -14.76
C ILE A 289 -3.57 11.61 -13.65
N ASN A 290 -3.27 12.86 -13.99
CA ASN A 290 -3.02 13.90 -12.97
C ASN A 290 -4.29 14.48 -12.35
N LYS A 291 -5.37 14.64 -13.12
CA LYS A 291 -6.58 15.33 -12.67
C LYS A 291 -7.63 14.39 -12.10
N ASP A 292 -7.73 13.17 -12.62
CA ASP A 292 -8.80 12.23 -12.24
C ASP A 292 -8.27 11.06 -11.40
N ALA A 293 -7.35 10.27 -11.95
CA ALA A 293 -6.96 9.00 -11.35
C ALA A 293 -6.02 9.15 -10.14
N ARG A 294 -4.93 9.93 -10.27
CA ARG A 294 -3.93 10.10 -9.19
C ARG A 294 -4.52 10.69 -7.90
N PRO A 295 -5.39 11.72 -7.93
CA PRO A 295 -6.03 12.21 -6.71
C PRO A 295 -6.90 11.16 -6.01
N LYS A 296 -7.63 10.33 -6.78
CA LYS A 296 -8.42 9.21 -6.26
C LYS A 296 -7.51 8.15 -5.64
N PHE A 297 -6.43 7.79 -6.33
CA PHE A 297 -5.44 6.83 -5.84
C PHE A 297 -4.83 7.28 -4.51
N ILE A 298 -4.34 8.53 -4.41
CA ILE A 298 -3.80 9.09 -3.17
C ILE A 298 -4.83 9.04 -2.03
N ARG A 299 -6.09 9.36 -2.33
CA ARG A 299 -7.17 9.29 -1.34
C ARG A 299 -7.36 7.86 -0.83
N TYR A 300 -7.39 6.86 -1.73
CA TYR A 300 -7.52 5.46 -1.34
C TYR A 300 -6.28 4.93 -0.60
N CYS A 301 -5.05 5.33 -0.98
CA CYS A 301 -3.84 5.04 -0.21
C CYS A 301 -3.99 5.52 1.24
N LYS A 302 -4.46 6.76 1.43
CA LYS A 302 -4.67 7.32 2.76
C LYS A 302 -5.73 6.55 3.55
N ILE A 303 -6.88 6.24 2.93
CA ILE A 303 -7.95 5.47 3.58
C ILE A 303 -7.42 4.08 4.00
N TYR A 304 -6.69 3.42 3.12
CA TYR A 304 -6.08 2.11 3.36
C TYR A 304 -5.12 2.15 4.57
N ILE A 305 -4.21 3.12 4.61
CA ILE A 305 -3.26 3.28 5.71
C ILE A 305 -3.96 3.66 7.03
N ASP A 306 -4.94 4.56 6.99
CA ASP A 306 -5.70 4.97 8.18
C ASP A 306 -6.49 3.78 8.75
N MET A 307 -7.09 2.96 7.89
CA MET A 307 -7.77 1.72 8.25
C MET A 307 -6.82 0.74 8.94
N LYS A 308 -5.67 0.44 8.31
CA LYS A 308 -4.65 -0.43 8.89
C LYS A 308 -4.11 0.11 10.23
N LYS A 309 -3.92 1.43 10.37
CA LYS A 309 -3.54 2.07 11.64
C LYS A 309 -4.61 1.89 12.73
N GLU A 310 -5.90 1.85 12.37
CA GLU A 310 -6.97 1.53 13.32
C GLU A 310 -6.93 0.05 13.73
N HIS A 311 -6.67 -0.88 12.82
CA HIS A 311 -6.48 -2.30 13.16
C HIS A 311 -5.37 -2.49 14.20
N ALA A 312 -4.25 -1.75 14.09
CA ALA A 312 -3.20 -1.78 15.09
C ALA A 312 -3.69 -1.32 16.49
N ARG A 313 -4.59 -0.33 16.54
CA ARG A 313 -5.20 0.14 17.80
C ARG A 313 -6.15 -0.90 18.38
N GLU A 314 -6.91 -1.60 17.54
CA GLU A 314 -7.84 -2.65 17.96
C GLU A 314 -7.10 -3.89 18.48
N LEU A 315 -6.02 -4.31 17.81
CA LEU A 315 -5.11 -5.35 18.28
C LEU A 315 -4.55 -5.01 19.66
N ARG A 316 -4.11 -3.77 19.87
CA ARG A 316 -3.60 -3.32 21.17
C ARG A 316 -4.66 -3.38 22.28
N LYS A 317 -5.92 -3.04 21.98
CA LYS A 317 -7.00 -2.97 22.97
C LYS A 317 -7.65 -4.32 23.27
N THR A 318 -7.88 -5.12 22.24
CA THR A 318 -8.74 -6.31 22.32
C THR A 318 -8.01 -7.59 21.95
N GLY A 319 -6.84 -7.50 21.31
CA GLY A 319 -6.10 -8.63 20.75
C GLY A 319 -6.63 -9.13 19.40
N ASN A 320 -7.72 -8.54 18.89
CA ASN A 320 -8.35 -8.93 17.63
C ASN A 320 -8.66 -7.68 16.80
N ILE A 321 -8.69 -7.84 15.47
CA ILE A 321 -9.15 -6.82 14.53
C ILE A 321 -10.67 -6.95 14.37
N GLN A 322 -11.38 -5.83 14.41
CA GLN A 322 -12.82 -5.75 14.17
C GLN A 322 -13.08 -5.25 12.75
N TYR A 323 -13.64 -6.11 11.92
CA TYR A 323 -14.04 -5.75 10.57
C TYR A 323 -15.46 -5.21 10.56
N ASN A 324 -15.72 -4.17 9.77
CA ASN A 324 -17.05 -3.55 9.63
C ASN A 324 -17.79 -4.03 8.36
N LYS A 325 -19.12 -4.10 8.45
CA LYS A 325 -19.98 -4.42 7.30
C LYS A 325 -19.98 -3.25 6.33
N MET A 326 -19.99 -3.55 5.04
CA MET A 326 -20.24 -2.55 4.00
C MET A 326 -21.64 -1.95 4.21
N ASN A 327 -21.71 -0.66 4.56
CA ASN A 327 -22.92 0.13 4.39
C ASN A 327 -22.94 0.61 2.94
N GLU A 328 -24.08 0.51 2.24
CA GLU A 328 -24.22 0.81 0.80
C GLU A 328 -23.92 2.28 0.41
N LYS A 329 -23.56 3.14 1.37
CA LYS A 329 -23.21 4.55 1.15
C LYS A 329 -21.78 4.80 1.61
N LEU A 330 -20.81 4.61 0.73
CA LEU A 330 -19.41 5.00 0.91
C LEU A 330 -18.85 5.54 -0.40
#